data_AF-A0A6P2CRT6-F1
#
_entry.id   AF-A0A6P2CRT6-F1
#
_cell.length_a   1.000
_cell.length_b   1.000
_cell.length_c   1.000
_cell.angle_alpha   90.00
_cell.angle_beta   90.00
_cell.angle_gamma   90.00
#
_symmetry.space_group_name_H-M   'P 1'
#
loop_
_entity.id
_entity.type
_entity.pdbx_description
1 polymer ?
#
loop_
_entity_poly.entity_id
_entity_poly.type
_entity_poly.pdbx_seq_one_letter_code
_entity_poly.pdbx_strand_id
1 'polypeptide(L)'
;MLRFLRPLTVLALGWAVGASATEPAGTPPPQVSEFQFHHDHVIGTSLNLCVVAPNESVAEKAELTVLAEIERLRMIFSTYDAGSEISRLNRSREPVKVSAEMADVLRAYESWQRKSGGAFNGQVGELVRVWKEGERVGRVPDALTLERIANDLRKPGWEWDATGTAVKRLTDQSLNLNAIGKGYIIQKAADAVRKEHPNVTALLINLGGDILGWGAAPGGTGWAVGIQNPFQHFDNAAPIAAVRLKNQAVATSGDYQRFYTINGKRYGHIFDPRTGHPAESATSATVIANDNVTANALATTLCVLKPEDGLKLVASVPGAECLIITPDGKQHRSAGLKLSEVAPTYIFTPQEKKDEPKGAVWLEGYQVTVAVELPKIDAKRYRRPYTAIWVEDDKGKAVRTLAVWGNAPKYLKDLKDWWKIGKGDNDLVKAVTRATRGPGKYDLAWDGKDDKGNALPQGTYTVRVEVHREFGEHLRQSGKIECKDKPTSVKLEKNAETAETIVEFKEAKKK
;
A
#
# COMPACT_ATOMS: atom_id res chain seq x y z
N MET A 1 4.35 -92.25 -49.61
CA MET A 1 3.02 -92.85 -49.83
C MET A 1 2.00 -91.78 -49.44
N LEU A 2 1.12 -91.42 -50.38
CA LEU A 2 0.05 -90.39 -50.38
C LEU A 2 0.43 -88.88 -50.33
N ARG A 3 0.17 -88.24 -51.49
CA ARG A 3 0.06 -86.80 -51.78
C ARG A 3 -1.30 -86.26 -51.29
N PHE A 4 -1.42 -84.94 -51.08
CA PHE A 4 -2.31 -84.04 -51.85
C PHE A 4 -2.39 -82.61 -51.26
N LEU A 5 -2.53 -81.64 -52.17
CA LEU A 5 -2.73 -80.21 -51.99
C LEU A 5 -4.23 -79.85 -52.20
N ARG A 6 -4.79 -79.01 -51.29
CA ARG A 6 -5.84 -77.95 -51.46
C ARG A 6 -7.26 -78.34 -51.99
N PRO A 7 -8.38 -77.57 -51.73
CA PRO A 7 -8.49 -76.09 -51.76
C PRO A 7 -9.52 -75.33 -50.86
N LEU A 8 -9.38 -73.99 -50.89
CA LEU A 8 -10.31 -72.82 -50.81
C LEU A 8 -11.53 -72.74 -49.85
N THR A 9 -11.62 -71.62 -49.10
CA THR A 9 -12.88 -70.92 -48.77
C THR A 9 -12.65 -69.40 -48.61
N VAL A 10 -13.60 -68.62 -49.11
CA VAL A 10 -13.67 -67.14 -49.21
C VAL A 10 -14.16 -66.51 -47.90
N LEU A 11 -13.66 -65.34 -47.50
CA LEU A 11 -14.35 -64.47 -46.53
C LEU A 11 -14.13 -62.99 -46.85
N ALA A 12 -15.25 -62.25 -46.85
CA ALA A 12 -15.38 -60.85 -47.28
C ALA A 12 -14.86 -59.85 -46.23
N LEU A 13 -14.26 -58.77 -46.71
CA LEU A 13 -13.70 -57.66 -45.93
C LEU A 13 -14.75 -56.54 -45.78
N GLY A 14 -15.23 -56.30 -44.55
CA GLY A 14 -16.06 -55.14 -44.20
C GLY A 14 -15.20 -53.96 -43.75
N TRP A 15 -15.42 -52.78 -44.33
CA TRP A 15 -14.77 -51.53 -43.96
C TRP A 15 -15.42 -50.94 -42.69
N ALA A 16 -14.65 -50.81 -41.61
CA ALA A 16 -15.05 -50.06 -40.42
C ALA A 16 -14.51 -48.63 -40.51
N VAL A 17 -15.41 -47.65 -40.61
CA VAL A 17 -15.09 -46.22 -40.52
C VAL A 17 -14.87 -45.87 -39.05
N GLY A 18 -13.63 -45.56 -38.68
CA GLY A 18 -13.29 -45.08 -37.34
C GLY A 18 -13.76 -43.63 -37.14
N ALA A 19 -14.79 -43.45 -36.32
CA ALA A 19 -15.18 -42.13 -35.83
C ALA A 19 -14.16 -41.67 -34.77
N SER A 20 -13.32 -40.69 -35.12
CA SER A 20 -12.49 -39.96 -34.18
C SER A 20 -13.40 -39.13 -33.27
N ALA A 21 -13.56 -39.55 -32.01
CA ALA A 21 -14.21 -38.74 -31.00
C ALA A 21 -13.34 -37.51 -30.71
N THR A 22 -13.70 -36.38 -31.32
CA THR A 22 -13.23 -35.07 -30.90
C THR A 22 -13.75 -34.82 -29.48
N GLU A 23 -12.85 -34.73 -28.51
CA GLU A 23 -13.18 -34.16 -27.21
C GLU A 23 -13.86 -32.79 -27.42
N PRO A 24 -14.98 -32.49 -26.74
CA PRO A 24 -15.58 -31.16 -26.84
C PRO A 24 -14.55 -30.14 -26.36
N ALA A 25 -14.16 -29.23 -27.26
CA ALA A 25 -13.33 -28.09 -26.93
C ALA A 25 -13.91 -27.42 -25.68
N GLY A 26 -13.17 -27.49 -24.56
CA GLY A 26 -13.56 -26.85 -23.32
C GLY A 26 -13.89 -25.38 -23.60
N THR A 27 -14.99 -24.90 -23.01
CA THR A 27 -15.40 -23.50 -23.12
C THR A 27 -14.17 -22.62 -22.88
N PRO A 28 -13.84 -21.66 -23.77
CA PRO A 28 -12.73 -20.75 -23.55
C PRO A 28 -12.86 -20.15 -22.15
N PRO A 29 -11.76 -20.02 -21.38
CA PRO A 29 -11.84 -19.39 -20.07
C PRO A 29 -12.54 -18.05 -20.23
N PRO A 30 -13.48 -17.69 -19.32
CA PRO A 30 -14.27 -16.48 -19.46
C PRO A 30 -13.33 -15.30 -19.66
N GLN A 31 -13.63 -14.48 -20.67
CA GLN A 31 -12.86 -13.27 -20.95
C GLN A 31 -13.03 -12.33 -19.76
N VAL A 32 -11.99 -12.21 -18.94
CA VAL A 32 -11.95 -11.33 -17.79
C VAL A 32 -11.08 -10.12 -18.08
N SER A 33 -11.43 -9.00 -17.46
CA SER A 33 -10.71 -7.73 -17.55
C SER A 33 -10.36 -7.22 -16.15
N GLU A 34 -9.38 -6.32 -16.09
CA GLU A 34 -9.02 -5.62 -14.87
C GLU A 34 -9.85 -4.35 -14.71
N PHE A 35 -10.41 -4.17 -13.53
CA PHE A 35 -11.13 -2.98 -13.12
C PHE A 35 -10.46 -2.44 -11.87
N GLN A 36 -10.06 -1.17 -11.90
CA GLN A 36 -9.35 -0.57 -10.78
C GLN A 36 -10.21 0.51 -10.14
N PHE A 37 -10.10 0.65 -8.82
CA PHE A 37 -10.84 1.60 -8.01
C PHE A 37 -9.89 2.25 -6.99
N HIS A 38 -10.20 3.48 -6.61
CA HIS A 38 -9.42 4.22 -5.62
C HIS A 38 -10.33 5.02 -4.69
N HIS A 39 -10.06 4.92 -3.39
CA HIS A 39 -10.76 5.67 -2.34
C HIS A 39 -9.78 6.30 -1.37
N ASP A 40 -9.96 7.58 -1.07
CA ASP A 40 -9.24 8.26 0.01
C ASP A 40 -10.08 8.25 1.30
N HIS A 41 -9.43 8.53 2.43
CA HIS A 41 -10.06 8.60 3.76
C HIS A 41 -10.73 7.29 4.22
N VAL A 42 -10.29 6.15 3.70
CA VAL A 42 -10.71 4.82 4.18
C VAL A 42 -9.87 4.45 5.39
N ILE A 43 -10.51 4.35 6.56
CA ILE A 43 -9.89 4.05 7.87
C ILE A 43 -8.61 4.86 8.17
N GLY A 44 -8.61 6.14 7.80
CA GLY A 44 -7.47 7.04 8.03
C GLY A 44 -6.31 6.88 7.05
N THR A 45 -6.55 6.30 5.87
CA THR A 45 -5.59 6.17 4.77
C THR A 45 -6.31 6.10 3.41
N SER A 46 -5.64 5.65 2.35
CA SER A 46 -6.19 5.39 1.02
C SER A 46 -6.32 3.89 0.72
N LEU A 47 -7.34 3.51 -0.03
CA LEU A 47 -7.56 2.18 -0.60
C LEU A 47 -7.36 2.24 -2.13
N ASN A 48 -6.51 1.39 -2.67
CA ASN A 48 -6.50 1.03 -4.09
C ASN A 48 -6.98 -0.41 -4.23
N LEU A 49 -7.86 -0.66 -5.19
CA LEU A 49 -8.43 -1.97 -5.44
C LEU A 49 -8.30 -2.29 -6.93
N CYS A 50 -7.82 -3.48 -7.26
CA CYS A 50 -7.92 -4.04 -8.61
C CYS A 50 -8.74 -5.33 -8.54
N VAL A 51 -9.81 -5.41 -9.33
CA VAL A 51 -10.71 -6.55 -9.42
C VAL A 51 -10.59 -7.15 -10.83
N VAL A 52 -10.36 -8.45 -10.93
CA VAL A 52 -10.39 -9.18 -12.19
C VAL A 52 -11.74 -9.87 -12.34
N ALA A 53 -12.57 -9.37 -13.26
CA ALA A 53 -13.95 -9.79 -13.41
C ALA A 53 -14.39 -9.83 -14.89
N PRO A 54 -15.53 -10.45 -15.23
CA PRO A 54 -16.01 -10.51 -16.62
C PRO A 54 -16.49 -9.16 -17.18
N ASN A 55 -16.94 -8.24 -16.31
CA ASN A 55 -17.41 -6.91 -16.71
C ASN A 55 -17.39 -5.92 -15.52
N GLU A 56 -17.57 -4.64 -15.84
CA GLU A 56 -17.50 -3.53 -14.88
C GLU A 56 -18.55 -3.67 -13.77
N SER A 57 -19.78 -4.10 -14.10
CA SER A 57 -20.85 -4.25 -13.11
C SER A 57 -20.52 -5.29 -12.03
N VAL A 58 -19.87 -6.39 -12.38
CA VAL A 58 -19.40 -7.38 -11.40
C VAL A 58 -18.29 -6.79 -10.53
N ALA A 59 -17.37 -6.03 -11.13
CA ALA A 59 -16.29 -5.39 -10.40
C ALA A 59 -16.78 -4.32 -9.41
N GLU A 60 -17.74 -3.49 -9.81
CA GLU A 60 -18.38 -2.48 -8.94
C GLU A 60 -19.11 -3.13 -7.75
N LYS A 61 -19.77 -4.28 -7.96
CA LYS A 61 -20.39 -5.01 -6.84
C LYS A 61 -19.35 -5.56 -5.86
N ALA A 62 -18.22 -6.06 -6.36
CA ALA A 62 -17.11 -6.52 -5.52
C ALA A 62 -16.47 -5.36 -4.74
N GLU A 63 -16.29 -4.20 -5.39
CA GLU A 63 -15.86 -2.96 -4.73
C GLU A 63 -16.79 -2.58 -3.56
N LEU A 64 -18.11 -2.59 -3.78
CA LEU A 64 -19.09 -2.30 -2.73
C LEU A 64 -19.01 -3.29 -1.56
N THR A 65 -18.82 -4.58 -1.82
CA THR A 65 -18.59 -5.58 -0.76
C THR A 65 -17.32 -5.28 0.04
N VAL A 66 -16.21 -4.90 -0.63
CA VAL A 66 -14.96 -4.49 0.06
C VAL A 66 -15.20 -3.28 0.96
N LEU A 67 -15.84 -2.23 0.45
CA LEU A 67 -16.11 -1.01 1.21
C LEU A 67 -17.04 -1.28 2.40
N ALA A 68 -18.09 -2.07 2.20
CA ALA A 68 -19.03 -2.44 3.26
C ALA A 68 -18.35 -3.23 4.39
N GLU A 69 -17.47 -4.18 4.05
CA GLU A 69 -16.75 -4.97 5.05
C GLU A 69 -15.72 -4.15 5.81
N ILE A 70 -15.02 -3.23 5.13
CA ILE A 70 -14.12 -2.27 5.79
C ILE A 70 -14.91 -1.39 6.79
N GLU A 71 -16.07 -0.87 6.39
CA GLU A 71 -16.89 -0.02 7.25
C GLU A 71 -17.47 -0.79 8.45
N ARG A 72 -17.92 -2.03 8.24
CA ARG A 72 -18.39 -2.91 9.32
C ARG A 72 -17.29 -3.14 10.37
N LEU A 73 -16.08 -3.45 9.92
CA LEU A 73 -14.95 -3.71 10.81
C LEU A 73 -14.35 -2.43 11.42
N ARG A 74 -14.53 -1.26 10.78
CA ARG A 74 -14.21 0.05 11.39
C ARG A 74 -14.98 0.24 12.70
N MET A 75 -16.25 -0.18 12.75
CA MET A 75 -17.07 -0.12 13.96
C MET A 75 -16.59 -1.06 15.08
N ILE A 76 -15.68 -1.98 14.80
CA ILE A 76 -15.06 -2.86 15.79
C ILE A 76 -13.71 -2.29 16.24
N PHE A 77 -12.85 -1.92 15.29
CA PHE A 77 -11.43 -1.66 15.55
C PHE A 77 -11.01 -0.18 15.63
N SER A 78 -11.90 0.77 15.31
CA SER A 78 -11.53 2.19 15.32
C SER A 78 -11.42 2.75 16.74
N THR A 79 -10.22 3.12 17.17
CA THR A 79 -9.99 3.82 18.45
C THR A 79 -10.46 5.29 18.45
N TYR A 80 -10.83 5.82 17.28
CA TYR A 80 -11.33 7.19 17.13
C TYR A 80 -12.85 7.27 17.26
N ASP A 81 -13.53 6.15 17.02
CA ASP A 81 -14.98 6.06 17.14
C ASP A 81 -15.35 5.68 18.57
N ALA A 82 -16.00 6.59 19.30
CA ALA A 82 -16.39 6.36 20.69
C ALA A 82 -17.40 5.19 20.83
N GLY A 83 -18.16 4.90 19.77
CA GLY A 83 -19.12 3.81 19.72
C GLY A 83 -18.51 2.45 19.37
N SER A 84 -17.24 2.39 18.94
CA SER A 84 -16.64 1.14 18.50
C SER A 84 -16.44 0.13 19.62
N GLU A 85 -16.33 -1.14 19.26
CA GLU A 85 -16.10 -2.22 20.21
C GLU A 85 -14.80 -2.05 21.00
N ILE A 86 -13.68 -1.74 20.33
CA ILE A 86 -12.40 -1.47 20.99
C ILE A 86 -12.49 -0.29 21.97
N SER A 87 -13.23 0.76 21.63
CA SER A 87 -13.41 1.92 22.49
C SER A 87 -14.24 1.58 23.72
N ARG A 88 -15.27 0.72 23.59
CA ARG A 88 -16.02 0.19 24.73
C ARG A 88 -15.14 -0.68 25.63
N LEU A 89 -14.36 -1.59 25.04
CA LEU A 89 -13.43 -2.44 25.78
C LEU A 89 -12.37 -1.61 26.52
N ASN A 90 -11.85 -0.54 25.90
CA ASN A 90 -10.86 0.34 26.52
C ASN A 90 -11.40 1.17 27.69
N ARG A 91 -12.70 1.45 27.74
CA ARG A 91 -13.33 2.19 28.85
C ARG A 91 -13.75 1.28 30.01
N SER A 92 -13.92 -0.02 29.76
CA SER A 92 -14.41 -0.96 30.77
C SER A 92 -13.29 -1.55 31.62
N ARG A 93 -13.56 -1.75 32.90
CA ARG A 93 -12.77 -2.59 33.83
C ARG A 93 -13.45 -3.90 34.20
N GLU A 94 -14.72 -4.02 33.85
CA GLU A 94 -15.48 -5.26 33.95
C GLU A 94 -15.35 -6.08 32.67
N PRO A 95 -15.58 -7.41 32.73
CA PRO A 95 -15.62 -8.25 31.54
C PRO A 95 -16.59 -7.72 30.48
N VAL A 96 -16.11 -7.60 29.25
CA VAL A 96 -16.90 -7.13 28.09
C VAL A 96 -17.03 -8.27 27.09
N LYS A 97 -18.26 -8.60 26.67
CA LYS A 97 -18.48 -9.52 25.55
C LYS A 97 -17.91 -8.93 24.27
N VAL A 98 -17.14 -9.73 23.54
CA VAL A 98 -16.48 -9.33 22.30
C VAL A 98 -17.02 -10.13 21.11
N SER A 99 -16.96 -9.53 19.93
CA SER A 99 -17.25 -10.20 18.66
C SER A 99 -16.20 -11.26 18.36
N ALA A 100 -16.53 -12.20 17.46
CA ALA A 100 -15.58 -13.20 16.98
C ALA A 100 -14.35 -12.53 16.35
N GLU A 101 -14.54 -11.43 15.64
CA GLU A 101 -13.46 -10.68 14.98
C GLU A 101 -12.55 -9.98 15.98
N MET A 102 -13.10 -9.37 17.03
CA MET A 102 -12.29 -8.85 18.12
C MET A 102 -11.51 -9.98 18.81
N ALA A 103 -12.15 -11.14 19.01
CA ALA A 103 -11.49 -12.28 19.62
C ALA A 103 -10.33 -12.83 18.79
N ASP A 104 -10.50 -12.94 17.47
CA ASP A 104 -9.45 -13.35 16.54
C ASP A 104 -8.24 -12.40 16.62
N VAL A 105 -8.48 -11.08 16.61
CA VAL A 105 -7.40 -10.09 16.68
C VAL A 105 -6.68 -10.11 18.03
N LEU A 106 -7.40 -10.18 19.15
CA LEU A 106 -6.78 -10.26 20.48
C LEU A 106 -5.91 -11.52 20.62
N ARG A 107 -6.41 -12.68 20.19
CA ARG A 107 -5.61 -13.92 20.18
C ARG A 107 -4.38 -13.83 19.27
N ALA A 108 -4.49 -13.14 18.14
CA ALA A 108 -3.33 -12.87 17.29
C ALA A 108 -2.29 -12.03 18.04
N TYR A 109 -2.69 -10.99 18.77
CA TYR A 109 -1.78 -10.20 19.61
C TYR A 109 -1.11 -11.04 20.69
N GLU A 110 -1.83 -11.89 21.43
CA GLU A 110 -1.24 -12.80 22.43
C GLU A 110 -0.20 -13.72 21.81
N SER A 111 -0.51 -14.30 20.64
CA SER A 111 0.38 -15.20 19.92
C SER A 111 1.66 -14.50 19.48
N TRP A 112 1.54 -13.32 18.86
CA TRP A 112 2.70 -12.56 18.39
C TRP A 112 3.51 -11.93 19.52
N GLN A 113 2.88 -11.53 20.62
CA GLN A 113 3.59 -11.08 21.82
C GLN A 113 4.48 -12.20 22.38
N ARG A 114 3.98 -13.44 22.45
CA ARG A 114 4.80 -14.60 22.85
C ARG A 114 5.93 -14.89 21.85
N LYS A 115 5.60 -15.01 20.55
CA LYS A 115 6.58 -15.33 19.50
C LYS A 115 7.72 -14.31 19.38
N SER A 116 7.41 -13.04 19.63
CA SER A 116 8.36 -11.92 19.53
C SER A 116 9.15 -11.65 20.82
N GLY A 117 8.90 -12.40 21.90
CA GLY A 117 9.52 -12.12 23.21
C GLY A 117 9.12 -10.74 23.76
N GLY A 118 7.88 -10.29 23.50
CA GLY A 118 7.36 -9.00 23.96
C GLY A 118 7.72 -7.80 23.08
N ALA A 119 8.42 -7.98 21.95
CA ALA A 119 8.69 -6.90 21.01
C ALA A 119 7.43 -6.43 20.24
N PHE A 120 6.34 -7.21 20.29
CA PHE A 120 5.04 -6.86 19.75
C PHE A 120 3.99 -6.88 20.87
N ASN A 121 3.17 -5.83 21.00
CA ASN A 121 2.16 -5.72 22.05
C ASN A 121 0.97 -4.86 21.61
N GLY A 122 -0.25 -5.29 21.95
CA GLY A 122 -1.49 -4.58 21.59
C GLY A 122 -1.91 -3.49 22.56
N GLN A 123 -1.24 -3.33 23.70
CA GLN A 123 -1.60 -2.37 24.77
C GLN A 123 -0.76 -1.08 24.73
N VAL A 124 -0.20 -0.72 23.58
CA VAL A 124 0.68 0.45 23.44
C VAL A 124 -0.04 1.81 23.47
N GLY A 125 -1.34 1.85 23.83
CA GLY A 125 -2.15 3.07 23.81
C GLY A 125 -1.61 4.18 24.72
N GLU A 126 -1.10 3.84 25.92
CA GLU A 126 -0.50 4.84 26.80
C GLU A 126 0.85 5.34 26.29
N LEU A 127 1.66 4.49 25.63
CA LEU A 127 2.88 4.95 24.95
C LEU A 127 2.53 6.00 23.90
N VAL A 128 1.53 5.72 23.04
CA VAL A 128 1.04 6.69 22.06
C VAL A 128 0.61 7.99 22.72
N ARG A 129 -0.09 7.92 23.86
CA ARG A 129 -0.56 9.10 24.59
C ARG A 129 0.59 9.95 25.15
N VAL A 130 1.54 9.34 25.86
CA VAL A 130 2.64 10.08 26.50
C VAL A 130 3.60 10.68 25.49
N TRP A 131 3.87 9.99 24.37
CA TRP A 131 4.71 10.52 23.30
C TRP A 131 4.03 11.66 22.53
N LYS A 132 2.72 11.55 22.27
CA LYS A 132 1.94 12.65 21.69
C LYS A 132 1.90 13.88 22.61
N GLU A 133 1.73 13.66 23.91
CA GLU A 133 1.81 14.74 24.90
C GLU A 133 3.20 15.37 24.91
N GLY A 134 4.26 14.55 24.81
CA GLY A 134 5.63 15.03 24.76
C GLY A 134 5.92 15.95 23.57
N GLU A 135 5.36 15.65 22.39
CA GLU A 135 5.39 16.55 21.23
C GLU A 135 4.68 17.87 21.52
N ARG A 136 3.48 17.81 22.10
CA ARG A 136 2.68 19.00 22.43
C ARG A 136 3.42 19.95 23.38
N VAL A 137 4.16 19.43 24.36
CA VAL A 137 4.87 20.23 25.37
C VAL A 137 6.35 20.44 25.06
N GLY A 138 6.87 19.90 23.95
CA GLY A 138 8.29 19.99 23.60
C GLY A 138 9.21 19.27 24.58
N ARG A 139 8.77 18.17 25.20
CA ARG A 139 9.58 17.39 26.15
C ARG A 139 9.33 15.90 25.99
N VAL A 140 10.39 15.11 25.87
CA VAL A 140 10.27 13.65 25.84
C VAL A 140 9.66 13.12 27.15
N PRO A 141 8.91 12.00 27.12
CA PRO A 141 8.42 11.37 28.34
C PRO A 141 9.57 11.06 29.31
N ASP A 142 9.33 11.23 30.61
CA ASP A 142 10.34 10.92 31.62
C ASP A 142 10.56 9.40 31.75
N ALA A 143 11.77 9.02 32.16
CA ALA A 143 12.19 7.63 32.21
C ALA A 143 11.33 6.77 33.17
N LEU A 144 10.90 7.33 34.31
CA LEU A 144 10.08 6.61 35.29
C LEU A 144 8.69 6.30 34.71
N THR A 145 8.10 7.24 33.96
CA THR A 145 6.85 7.01 33.24
C THR A 145 6.99 5.88 32.23
N LEU A 146 8.05 5.87 31.42
CA LEU A 146 8.28 4.84 30.41
C LEU A 146 8.54 3.47 31.04
N GLU A 147 9.35 3.41 32.10
CA GLU A 147 9.64 2.17 32.82
C GLU A 147 8.39 1.58 33.46
N ARG A 148 7.52 2.41 34.07
CA ARG A 148 6.24 1.95 34.61
C ARG A 148 5.36 1.33 33.53
N ILE A 149 5.21 2.01 32.38
CA ILE A 149 4.42 1.48 31.26
C ILE A 149 5.03 0.17 30.76
N ALA A 150 6.35 0.11 30.54
CA ALA A 150 7.02 -1.10 30.08
C ALA A 150 6.86 -2.28 31.06
N ASN A 151 6.91 -2.02 32.37
CA ASN A 151 6.68 -3.04 33.40
C ASN A 151 5.25 -3.60 33.36
N ASP A 152 4.25 -2.76 33.07
CA ASP A 152 2.87 -3.23 32.87
C ASP A 152 2.70 -4.04 31.59
N LEU A 153 3.36 -3.62 30.49
CA LEU A 153 3.29 -4.31 29.20
C LEU A 153 3.92 -5.71 29.20
N ARG A 154 4.78 -6.02 30.19
CA ARG A 154 5.32 -7.37 30.41
C ARG A 154 4.31 -8.33 31.05
N LYS A 155 3.24 -7.81 31.67
CA LYS A 155 2.19 -8.60 32.31
C LYS A 155 1.13 -9.02 31.28
N PRO A 156 0.32 -10.05 31.56
CA PRO A 156 -0.86 -10.34 30.76
C PRO A 156 -1.78 -9.11 30.68
N GLY A 157 -2.22 -8.78 29.46
CA GLY A 157 -3.01 -7.57 29.24
C GLY A 157 -4.48 -7.68 29.57
N TRP A 158 -5.02 -8.89 29.40
CA TRP A 158 -6.41 -9.20 29.60
C TRP A 158 -6.58 -10.69 29.92
N GLU A 159 -7.74 -11.04 30.46
CA GLU A 159 -8.19 -12.40 30.70
C GLU A 159 -9.49 -12.68 29.95
N TRP A 160 -9.66 -13.95 29.58
CA TRP A 160 -10.87 -14.46 28.94
C TRP A 160 -11.80 -15.06 29.98
N ASP A 161 -13.11 -14.95 29.76
CA ASP A 161 -14.08 -15.78 30.47
C ASP A 161 -13.93 -17.27 30.09
N ALA A 162 -14.58 -18.15 30.85
CA ALA A 162 -14.49 -19.60 30.64
C ALA A 162 -14.97 -20.04 29.24
N THR A 163 -15.84 -19.26 28.60
CA THR A 163 -16.35 -19.54 27.24
C THR A 163 -15.50 -18.92 26.13
N GLY A 164 -14.52 -18.07 26.45
CA GLY A 164 -13.67 -17.38 25.49
C GLY A 164 -14.39 -16.32 24.65
N THR A 165 -15.46 -15.73 25.19
CA THR A 165 -16.35 -14.77 24.51
C THR A 165 -16.39 -13.39 25.18
N ALA A 166 -15.88 -13.27 26.40
CA ALA A 166 -15.74 -11.99 27.09
C ALA A 166 -14.30 -11.78 27.54
N VAL A 167 -13.88 -10.51 27.54
CA VAL A 167 -12.53 -10.08 27.85
C VAL A 167 -12.58 -9.08 29.00
N LYS A 168 -11.76 -9.29 30.03
CA LYS A 168 -11.52 -8.31 31.09
C LYS A 168 -10.09 -7.78 30.98
N ARG A 169 -9.93 -6.47 30.89
CA ARG A 169 -8.60 -5.85 30.91
C ARG A 169 -7.97 -5.96 32.30
N LEU A 170 -6.70 -6.34 32.35
CA LEU A 170 -5.93 -6.53 33.58
C LEU A 170 -5.01 -5.33 33.89
N THR A 171 -4.83 -4.43 32.94
CA THR A 171 -3.95 -3.26 33.09
C THR A 171 -4.67 -1.97 32.68
N ASP A 172 -4.12 -0.83 33.11
CA ASP A 172 -4.54 0.52 32.69
C ASP A 172 -4.10 0.86 31.26
N GLN A 173 -3.26 0.02 30.66
CA GLN A 173 -2.72 0.21 29.32
C GLN A 173 -3.80 0.01 28.26
N SER A 174 -4.12 1.08 27.54
CA SER A 174 -5.16 1.04 26.52
C SER A 174 -4.76 0.22 25.30
N LEU A 175 -5.71 -0.58 24.79
CA LEU A 175 -5.54 -1.33 23.56
C LEU A 175 -5.46 -0.40 22.36
N ASN A 176 -4.46 -0.62 21.53
CA ASN A 176 -4.30 -0.03 20.21
C ASN A 176 -3.95 -1.17 19.25
N LEU A 177 -4.96 -1.66 18.54
CA LEU A 177 -4.86 -2.87 17.73
C LEU A 177 -4.46 -2.58 16.27
N ASN A 178 -4.04 -1.36 15.95
CA ASN A 178 -3.79 -0.91 14.57
C ASN A 178 -2.68 -1.69 13.83
N ALA A 179 -1.72 -2.29 14.56
CA ALA A 179 -0.62 -3.06 13.98
C ALA A 179 -1.05 -4.43 13.42
N ILE A 180 -2.29 -4.87 13.65
CA ILE A 180 -2.90 -6.06 13.02
C ILE A 180 -4.25 -5.70 12.38
N GLY A 181 -5.01 -4.79 12.98
CA GLY A 181 -6.39 -4.49 12.60
C GLY A 181 -6.56 -4.18 11.11
N LYS A 182 -5.67 -3.38 10.51
CA LYS A 182 -5.69 -3.12 9.06
C LYS A 182 -5.52 -4.41 8.25
N GLY A 183 -4.53 -5.22 8.60
CA GLY A 183 -4.29 -6.49 7.93
C GLY A 183 -5.46 -7.47 8.03
N TYR A 184 -6.08 -7.54 9.21
CA TYR A 184 -7.29 -8.34 9.43
C TYR A 184 -8.46 -7.87 8.57
N ILE A 185 -8.68 -6.55 8.49
CA ILE A 185 -9.73 -5.93 7.65
C ILE A 185 -9.53 -6.28 6.17
N ILE A 186 -8.30 -6.16 5.66
CA ILE A 186 -7.97 -6.49 4.27
C ILE A 186 -8.30 -7.96 3.98
N GLN A 187 -7.93 -8.86 4.90
CA GLN A 187 -8.19 -10.29 4.76
C GLN A 187 -9.68 -10.58 4.69
N LYS A 188 -10.47 -10.04 5.63
CA LYS A 188 -11.92 -10.25 5.67
C LYS A 188 -12.64 -9.65 4.47
N ALA A 189 -12.22 -8.48 3.99
CA ALA A 189 -12.75 -7.89 2.77
C ALA A 189 -12.51 -8.78 1.54
N ALA A 190 -11.31 -9.35 1.41
CA ALA A 190 -11.02 -10.30 0.33
C ALA A 190 -11.84 -11.60 0.45
N ASP A 191 -12.01 -12.13 1.67
CA ASP A 191 -12.79 -13.33 1.91
C ASP A 191 -14.29 -13.11 1.64
N ALA A 192 -14.83 -11.92 1.97
CA ALA A 192 -16.19 -11.53 1.62
C ALA A 192 -16.39 -11.50 0.10
N VAL A 193 -15.45 -10.91 -0.66
CA VAL A 193 -15.51 -10.92 -2.13
C VAL A 193 -15.48 -12.33 -2.69
N ARG A 194 -14.57 -13.20 -2.21
CA ARG A 194 -14.47 -14.60 -2.65
C ARG A 194 -15.77 -15.36 -2.43
N LYS A 195 -16.44 -15.10 -1.31
CA LYS A 195 -17.69 -15.76 -0.93
C LYS A 195 -18.88 -15.26 -1.76
N GLU A 196 -18.99 -13.96 -1.97
CA GLU A 196 -20.17 -13.32 -2.56
C GLU A 196 -20.10 -13.21 -4.09
N HIS A 197 -18.89 -13.15 -4.67
CA HIS A 197 -18.68 -12.88 -6.10
C HIS A 197 -17.85 -13.98 -6.76
N PRO A 198 -18.42 -15.17 -7.04
CA PRO A 198 -17.68 -16.31 -7.60
C PRO A 198 -17.11 -16.05 -9.02
N ASN A 199 -17.60 -15.03 -9.70
CA ASN A 199 -17.11 -14.62 -11.02
C ASN A 199 -15.88 -13.69 -10.95
N VAL A 200 -15.52 -13.19 -9.77
CA VAL A 200 -14.25 -12.49 -9.57
C VAL A 200 -13.14 -13.55 -9.47
N THR A 201 -12.12 -13.43 -10.31
CA THR A 201 -11.07 -14.45 -10.43
C THR A 201 -9.76 -14.06 -9.75
N ALA A 202 -9.56 -12.76 -9.52
CA ALA A 202 -8.40 -12.23 -8.81
C ALA A 202 -8.72 -10.85 -8.22
N LEU A 203 -7.97 -10.49 -7.18
CA LEU A 203 -8.16 -9.25 -6.41
C LEU A 203 -6.80 -8.77 -5.89
N LEU A 204 -6.51 -7.48 -6.07
CA LEU A 204 -5.40 -6.81 -5.40
C LEU A 204 -5.96 -5.67 -4.54
N ILE A 205 -5.84 -5.80 -3.22
CA ILE A 205 -6.23 -4.75 -2.27
C ILE A 205 -4.95 -4.10 -1.74
N ASN A 206 -4.84 -2.79 -1.81
CA ASN A 206 -3.78 -1.99 -1.18
C ASN A 206 -4.43 -0.95 -0.26
N LEU A 207 -4.36 -1.17 1.05
CA LEU A 207 -4.92 -0.28 2.05
C LEU A 207 -3.78 0.40 2.82
N GLY A 208 -3.37 1.56 2.33
CA GLY A 208 -2.32 2.34 2.98
C GLY A 208 -0.93 1.71 2.97
N GLY A 209 -0.62 0.89 1.96
CA GLY A 209 0.67 0.20 1.81
C GLY A 209 0.67 -1.26 2.29
N ASP A 210 -0.38 -1.69 3.01
CA ASP A 210 -0.62 -3.10 3.33
C ASP A 210 -1.44 -3.72 2.21
N ILE A 211 -0.96 -4.83 1.65
CA ILE A 211 -1.42 -5.35 0.37
C ILE A 211 -1.82 -6.82 0.50
N LEU A 212 -2.91 -7.21 -0.17
CA LEU A 212 -3.30 -8.60 -0.41
C LEU A 212 -3.45 -8.83 -1.91
N GLY A 213 -2.73 -9.82 -2.43
CA GLY A 213 -2.90 -10.31 -3.79
C GLY A 213 -3.54 -11.70 -3.80
N TRP A 214 -4.79 -11.80 -4.25
CA TRP A 214 -5.49 -13.04 -4.54
C TRP A 214 -5.52 -13.30 -6.04
N GLY A 215 -5.32 -14.55 -6.45
CA GLY A 215 -5.29 -14.92 -7.87
C GLY A 215 -4.11 -14.27 -8.59
N ALA A 216 -4.29 -13.97 -9.87
CA ALA A 216 -3.33 -13.25 -10.69
C ALA A 216 -4.04 -12.35 -11.71
N ALA A 217 -3.36 -11.29 -12.13
CA ALA A 217 -3.77 -10.50 -13.28
C ALA A 217 -3.92 -11.37 -14.55
N PRO A 218 -4.85 -11.06 -15.47
CA PRO A 218 -4.96 -11.78 -16.75
C PRO A 218 -3.62 -11.84 -17.48
N GLY A 219 -3.23 -13.05 -17.92
CA GLY A 219 -1.94 -13.32 -18.57
C GLY A 219 -0.71 -13.33 -17.64
N GLY A 220 -0.88 -13.05 -16.34
CA GLY A 220 0.21 -12.97 -15.37
C GLY A 220 0.37 -14.20 -14.48
N THR A 221 1.54 -14.34 -13.85
CA THR A 221 1.83 -15.40 -12.86
C THR A 221 1.57 -14.96 -11.41
N GLY A 222 1.18 -13.70 -11.20
CA GLY A 222 0.91 -13.07 -9.91
C GLY A 222 0.83 -11.54 -10.03
N TRP A 223 0.69 -10.86 -8.91
CA TRP A 223 0.65 -9.41 -8.80
C TRP A 223 2.03 -8.84 -8.55
N ALA A 224 2.53 -7.96 -9.42
CA ALA A 224 3.77 -7.24 -9.18
C ALA A 224 3.53 -6.08 -8.21
N VAL A 225 4.29 -6.05 -7.11
CA VAL A 225 4.18 -5.06 -6.05
C VAL A 225 5.55 -4.46 -5.76
N GLY A 226 5.68 -3.15 -5.92
CA GLY A 226 6.91 -2.42 -5.60
C GLY A 226 7.12 -2.27 -4.09
N ILE A 227 8.35 -2.22 -3.63
CA ILE A 227 8.75 -1.89 -2.26
C ILE A 227 9.31 -0.47 -2.26
N GLN A 228 8.71 0.45 -1.50
CA GLN A 228 9.18 1.84 -1.45
C GLN A 228 10.59 1.92 -0.85
N ASN A 229 11.45 2.77 -1.43
CA ASN A 229 12.69 3.17 -0.78
C ASN A 229 12.35 4.04 0.44
N PRO A 230 12.66 3.62 1.69
CA PRO A 230 12.25 4.37 2.87
C PRO A 230 12.94 5.72 2.99
N PHE A 231 14.00 5.97 2.21
CA PHE A 231 14.68 7.26 2.15
C PHE A 231 14.22 8.15 1.00
N GLN A 232 13.30 7.68 0.15
CA GLN A 232 12.62 8.49 -0.84
C GLN A 232 11.11 8.50 -0.51
N HIS A 233 10.71 9.50 0.26
CA HIS A 233 9.35 9.57 0.81
C HIS A 233 8.30 10.01 -0.22
N PHE A 234 8.74 10.49 -1.40
CA PHE A 234 7.86 10.96 -2.46
C PHE A 234 6.98 9.84 -3.02
N ASP A 235 5.75 10.18 -3.38
CA ASP A 235 4.72 9.27 -3.89
C ASP A 235 5.03 8.73 -5.28
N ASN A 236 5.79 9.47 -6.08
CA ASN A 236 6.26 9.06 -7.40
C ASN A 236 7.71 8.54 -7.39
N ALA A 237 8.28 8.30 -6.21
CA ALA A 237 9.60 7.69 -6.11
C ALA A 237 9.57 6.27 -6.70
N ALA A 238 10.63 5.91 -7.43
CA ALA A 238 10.80 4.56 -7.92
C ALA A 238 10.93 3.58 -6.73
N PRO A 239 10.23 2.44 -6.75
CA PRO A 239 10.47 1.37 -5.79
C PRO A 239 11.95 0.94 -5.81
N ILE A 240 12.47 0.50 -4.66
CA ILE A 240 13.84 -0.04 -4.56
C ILE A 240 13.92 -1.50 -5.03
N ALA A 241 12.79 -2.19 -5.03
CA ALA A 241 12.63 -3.57 -5.46
C ALA A 241 11.16 -3.86 -5.77
N ALA A 242 10.87 -5.00 -6.39
CA ALA A 242 9.50 -5.50 -6.52
C ALA A 242 9.41 -6.97 -6.09
N VAL A 243 8.21 -7.38 -5.67
CA VAL A 243 7.86 -8.78 -5.37
C VAL A 243 6.66 -9.20 -6.20
N ARG A 244 6.51 -10.51 -6.43
CA ARG A 244 5.34 -11.10 -7.08
C ARG A 244 4.51 -11.84 -6.05
N LEU A 245 3.28 -11.39 -5.83
CA LEU A 245 2.33 -12.00 -4.90
C LEU A 245 1.36 -12.90 -5.65
N LYS A 246 1.13 -14.12 -5.14
CA LYS A 246 0.03 -14.97 -5.58
C LYS A 246 -0.58 -15.65 -4.36
N ASN A 247 -1.80 -15.24 -4.00
CA ASN A 247 -2.47 -15.69 -2.78
C ASN A 247 -1.65 -15.37 -1.51
N GLN A 248 -1.07 -14.18 -1.49
CA GLN A 248 -0.16 -13.73 -0.42
C GLN A 248 -0.44 -12.27 -0.07
N ALA A 249 0.05 -11.87 1.09
CA ALA A 249 0.05 -10.51 1.57
C ALA A 249 1.46 -9.94 1.65
N VAL A 250 1.56 -8.61 1.57
CA VAL A 250 2.78 -7.88 1.93
C VAL A 250 2.43 -6.65 2.76
N ALA A 251 3.17 -6.42 3.84
CA ALA A 251 3.03 -5.25 4.69
C ALA A 251 4.39 -4.60 4.90
N THR A 252 4.42 -3.28 5.06
CA THR A 252 5.64 -2.53 5.35
C THR A 252 5.43 -1.62 6.54
N SER A 253 6.26 -1.78 7.56
CA SER A 253 6.34 -0.89 8.72
C SER A 253 7.60 -0.04 8.64
N GLY A 254 7.56 1.16 9.22
CA GLY A 254 8.70 2.07 9.24
C GLY A 254 8.40 3.39 9.95
N ASP A 255 9.46 4.10 10.32
CA ASP A 255 9.42 5.35 11.10
C ASP A 255 9.33 6.62 10.22
N TYR A 256 9.47 6.47 8.90
CA TYR A 256 9.64 7.58 7.98
C TYR A 256 8.34 8.30 7.60
N GLN A 257 7.18 7.66 7.74
CA GLN A 257 5.86 8.23 7.41
C GLN A 257 5.13 8.84 8.62
N ARG A 258 5.41 8.33 9.82
CA ARG A 258 4.74 8.76 11.07
C ARG A 258 5.77 8.84 12.19
N PHE A 259 5.93 10.04 12.72
CA PHE A 259 6.89 10.37 13.77
C PHE A 259 6.40 11.58 14.56
N TYR A 260 6.93 11.72 15.77
CA TYR A 260 6.80 12.90 16.62
C TYR A 260 8.02 13.79 16.45
N THR A 261 7.83 15.11 16.51
CA THR A 261 8.92 16.09 16.50
C THR A 261 9.01 16.78 17.85
N ILE A 262 10.01 16.43 18.65
CA ILE A 262 10.21 16.99 19.99
C ILE A 262 11.57 17.68 20.02
N ASN A 263 11.58 19.01 20.25
CA ASN A 263 12.78 19.85 20.23
C ASN A 263 13.64 19.66 18.96
N GLY A 264 12.99 19.59 17.80
CA GLY A 264 13.65 19.43 16.50
C GLY A 264 14.17 18.01 16.21
N LYS A 265 14.06 17.07 17.14
CA LYS A 265 14.42 15.65 16.93
C LYS A 265 13.18 14.81 16.58
N ARG A 266 13.33 13.91 15.60
CA ARG A 266 12.29 12.96 15.19
C ARG A 266 12.31 11.71 16.05
N TYR A 267 11.13 11.22 16.41
CA TYR A 267 10.90 9.99 17.17
C TYR A 267 9.84 9.16 16.45
N GLY A 268 10.16 7.92 16.08
CA GLY A 268 9.22 7.04 15.37
C GLY A 268 7.96 6.72 16.19
N HIS A 269 6.88 6.34 15.49
CA HIS A 269 5.61 5.94 16.12
C HIS A 269 5.53 4.45 16.51
N ILE A 270 6.52 3.65 16.11
CA ILE A 270 6.65 2.25 16.50
C ILE A 270 7.50 2.21 17.76
N PHE A 271 6.98 1.61 18.83
CA PHE A 271 7.66 1.54 20.11
C PHE A 271 8.17 0.12 20.38
N ASP A 272 9.28 0.00 21.10
CA ASP A 272 9.66 -1.23 21.78
C ASP A 272 8.85 -1.33 23.10
N PRO A 273 7.87 -2.24 23.22
CA PRO A 273 7.05 -2.35 24.43
C PRO A 273 7.84 -2.72 25.69
N ARG A 274 9.06 -3.27 25.53
CA ARG A 274 9.91 -3.72 26.63
C ARG A 274 10.64 -2.56 27.32
N THR A 275 10.78 -1.43 26.62
CA THR A 275 11.48 -0.22 27.07
C THR A 275 10.60 1.02 27.08
N GLY A 276 9.53 1.08 26.29
CA GLY A 276 8.66 2.25 26.11
C GLY A 276 9.21 3.30 25.13
N HIS A 277 10.40 3.08 24.58
CA HIS A 277 11.02 3.99 23.62
C HIS A 277 10.65 3.66 22.17
N PRO A 278 10.67 4.65 21.25
CA PRO A 278 10.61 4.42 19.81
C PRO A 278 11.66 3.40 19.38
N ALA A 279 11.30 2.54 18.45
CA ALA A 279 12.18 1.56 17.86
C ALA A 279 13.20 2.23 16.94
N GLU A 280 14.46 1.79 17.00
CA GLU A 280 15.58 2.36 16.22
C GLU A 280 16.29 1.30 15.34
N SER A 281 15.86 0.04 15.41
CA SER A 281 16.55 -1.09 14.76
C SER A 281 16.42 -1.09 13.23
N ALA A 282 15.32 -0.55 12.68
CA ALA A 282 15.10 -0.46 11.25
C ALA A 282 14.36 0.83 10.86
N THR A 283 14.73 1.41 9.72
CA THR A 283 13.95 2.47 9.07
C THR A 283 12.72 1.89 8.38
N SER A 284 12.85 0.68 7.80
CA SER A 284 11.71 -0.05 7.28
C SER A 284 11.88 -1.56 7.37
N ALA A 285 10.77 -2.26 7.58
CA ALA A 285 10.68 -3.70 7.42
C ALA A 285 9.47 -4.05 6.55
N THR A 286 9.73 -4.70 5.43
CA THR A 286 8.72 -5.25 4.51
C THR A 286 8.65 -6.76 4.70
N VAL A 287 7.45 -7.30 4.88
CA VAL A 287 7.22 -8.73 5.07
C VAL A 287 6.16 -9.24 4.11
N ILE A 288 6.49 -10.33 3.42
CA ILE A 288 5.58 -11.12 2.60
C ILE A 288 5.16 -12.32 3.44
N ALA A 289 3.86 -12.65 3.47
CA ALA A 289 3.34 -13.83 4.17
C ALA A 289 2.07 -14.36 3.48
N ASN A 290 1.55 -15.50 3.96
CA ASN A 290 0.32 -16.09 3.44
C ASN A 290 -0.92 -15.25 3.74
N ASP A 291 -0.89 -14.47 4.81
CA ASP A 291 -2.01 -13.63 5.25
C ASP A 291 -1.50 -12.27 5.78
N ASN A 292 -2.40 -11.29 5.79
CA ASN A 292 -2.07 -9.92 6.15
C ASN A 292 -1.82 -9.71 7.65
N VAL A 293 -2.41 -10.53 8.53
CA VAL A 293 -2.18 -10.45 9.99
C VAL A 293 -0.73 -10.81 10.28
N THR A 294 -0.26 -11.91 9.72
CA THR A 294 1.13 -12.38 9.84
C THR A 294 2.11 -11.36 9.26
N ALA A 295 1.86 -10.85 8.05
CA ALA A 295 2.73 -9.86 7.43
C ALA A 295 2.86 -8.58 8.27
N ASN A 296 1.75 -8.04 8.78
CA ASN A 296 1.74 -6.82 9.58
C ASN A 296 2.40 -6.99 10.96
N ALA A 297 2.10 -8.10 11.64
CA ALA A 297 2.69 -8.37 12.96
C ALA A 297 4.21 -8.54 12.86
N LEU A 298 4.70 -9.29 11.87
CA LEU A 298 6.13 -9.42 11.61
C LEU A 298 6.75 -8.08 11.22
N ALA A 299 6.18 -7.34 10.25
CA ALA A 299 6.73 -6.06 9.81
C ALA A 299 6.93 -5.09 11.00
N THR A 300 5.94 -5.01 11.89
CA THR A 300 6.04 -4.19 13.11
C THR A 300 7.14 -4.72 14.05
N THR A 301 7.15 -6.03 14.30
CA THR A 301 8.13 -6.69 15.17
C THR A 301 9.57 -6.49 14.68
N LEU A 302 9.79 -6.56 13.35
CA LEU A 302 11.08 -6.41 12.72
C LEU A 302 11.64 -4.97 12.77
N CYS A 303 10.77 -3.97 13.00
CA CYS A 303 11.25 -2.61 13.29
C CYS A 303 11.85 -2.53 14.70
N VAL A 304 11.45 -3.41 15.61
CA VAL A 304 11.86 -3.43 17.03
C VAL A 304 13.08 -4.34 17.24
N LEU A 305 13.04 -5.57 16.71
CA LEU A 305 14.13 -6.54 16.87
C LEU A 305 15.38 -6.11 16.11
N LYS A 306 16.54 -6.56 16.61
CA LYS A 306 17.78 -6.52 15.81
C LYS A 306 17.58 -7.34 14.53
N PRO A 307 18.17 -6.95 13.38
CA PRO A 307 17.97 -7.65 12.11
C PRO A 307 18.22 -9.15 12.19
N GLU A 308 19.23 -9.61 12.94
CA GLU A 308 19.59 -11.02 13.07
C GLU A 308 18.50 -11.83 13.79
N ASP A 309 17.94 -11.28 14.87
CA ASP A 309 16.86 -11.92 15.62
C ASP A 309 15.53 -11.87 14.85
N GLY A 310 15.32 -10.78 14.12
CA GLY A 310 14.21 -10.64 13.19
C GLY A 310 14.22 -11.71 12.08
N LEU A 311 15.37 -11.94 11.45
CA LEU A 311 15.54 -12.97 10.42
C LEU A 311 15.28 -14.39 10.97
N LYS A 312 15.73 -14.68 12.19
CA LYS A 312 15.42 -15.96 12.86
C LYS A 312 13.92 -16.13 13.10
N LEU A 313 13.24 -15.07 13.56
CA LEU A 313 11.80 -15.10 13.76
C LEU A 313 11.06 -15.35 12.44
N VAL A 314 11.43 -14.65 11.36
CA VAL A 314 10.83 -14.86 10.03
C VAL A 314 11.03 -16.29 9.54
N ALA A 315 12.24 -16.85 9.69
CA ALA A 315 12.52 -18.24 9.32
C ALA A 315 11.68 -19.27 10.09
N SER A 316 11.19 -18.93 11.29
CA SER A 316 10.29 -19.80 12.08
C SER A 316 8.82 -19.78 11.62
N VAL A 317 8.47 -18.89 10.69
CA VAL A 317 7.09 -18.69 10.21
C VAL A 317 7.00 -19.18 8.76
N PRO A 318 6.34 -20.33 8.50
CA PRO A 318 6.25 -20.88 7.15
C PRO A 318 5.61 -19.92 6.15
N GLY A 319 6.27 -19.74 5.01
CA GLY A 319 5.82 -18.85 3.94
C GLY A 319 6.06 -17.36 4.18
N ALA A 320 6.76 -16.99 5.27
CA ALA A 320 7.15 -15.62 5.53
C ALA A 320 8.54 -15.30 4.96
N GLU A 321 8.65 -14.16 4.29
CA GLU A 321 9.91 -13.61 3.77
C GLU A 321 9.98 -12.12 4.10
N CYS A 322 11.17 -11.54 4.25
CA CYS A 322 11.32 -10.13 4.63
C CYS A 322 12.50 -9.41 4.00
N LEU A 323 12.35 -8.09 3.87
CA LEU A 323 13.42 -7.13 3.61
C LEU A 323 13.40 -6.08 4.74
N ILE A 324 14.51 -6.00 5.49
CA ILE A 324 14.74 -5.00 6.53
C ILE A 324 15.78 -4.01 5.99
N ILE A 325 15.53 -2.72 6.16
CA ILE A 325 16.45 -1.64 5.80
C ILE A 325 16.75 -0.85 7.08
N THR A 326 18.00 -0.84 7.49
CA THR A 326 18.50 -0.18 8.70
C THR A 326 18.77 1.32 8.44
N PRO A 327 18.94 2.15 9.50
CA PRO A 327 19.18 3.59 9.37
C PRO A 327 20.39 3.99 8.53
N ASP A 328 21.44 3.16 8.52
CA ASP A 328 22.64 3.32 7.67
C ASP A 328 22.41 2.88 6.20
N GLY A 329 21.20 2.43 5.86
CA GLY A 329 20.80 1.99 4.52
C GLY A 329 21.17 0.54 4.20
N LYS A 330 21.75 -0.23 5.14
CA LYS A 330 22.06 -1.63 4.93
C LYS A 330 20.78 -2.46 4.80
N GLN A 331 20.80 -3.44 3.91
CA GLN A 331 19.67 -4.31 3.64
C GLN A 331 19.92 -5.70 4.21
N HIS A 332 18.96 -6.22 4.98
CA HIS A 332 18.94 -7.56 5.52
C HIS A 332 17.72 -8.30 4.96
N ARG A 333 17.92 -9.51 4.42
CA ARG A 333 16.88 -10.25 3.71
C ARG A 333 16.81 -11.68 4.19
N SER A 334 15.61 -12.24 4.25
CA SER A 334 15.43 -13.68 4.42
C SER A 334 15.92 -14.43 3.18
N ALA A 335 16.33 -15.68 3.36
CA ALA A 335 17.00 -16.45 2.31
C ALA A 335 16.09 -16.78 1.10
N GLY A 336 14.77 -16.90 1.30
CA GLY A 336 13.82 -17.23 0.24
C GLY A 336 13.23 -16.02 -0.48
N LEU A 337 13.57 -14.78 -0.08
CA LEU A 337 13.02 -13.58 -0.67
C LEU A 337 13.48 -13.41 -2.12
N LYS A 338 12.55 -13.58 -3.05
CA LYS A 338 12.77 -13.33 -4.48
C LYS A 338 12.32 -11.91 -4.83
N LEU A 339 13.30 -11.05 -5.11
CA LEU A 339 13.05 -9.72 -5.66
C LEU A 339 13.11 -9.77 -7.18
N SER A 340 12.17 -9.10 -7.82
CA SER A 340 12.20 -8.80 -9.25
C SER A 340 12.78 -7.40 -9.45
N GLU A 341 13.39 -7.18 -10.62
CA GLU A 341 13.73 -5.82 -11.04
C GLU A 341 12.46 -4.97 -11.13
N VAL A 342 12.60 -3.72 -10.71
CA VAL A 342 11.52 -2.74 -10.77
C VAL A 342 11.44 -2.29 -12.22
N ALA A 343 10.35 -2.63 -12.91
CA ALA A 343 9.99 -1.89 -14.11
C ALA A 343 9.91 -0.42 -13.68
N PRO A 344 10.70 0.48 -14.27
CA PRO A 344 10.75 1.86 -13.86
C PRO A 344 9.35 2.44 -13.81
N THR A 345 8.93 2.94 -12.66
CA THR A 345 7.69 3.71 -12.57
C THR A 345 7.91 4.91 -13.47
N TYR A 346 7.24 4.92 -14.62
CA TYR A 346 7.41 5.91 -15.69
C TYR A 346 8.75 5.81 -16.46
N ILE A 347 8.89 4.80 -17.32
CA ILE A 347 9.70 4.96 -18.54
C ILE A 347 8.78 4.78 -19.75
N PHE A 348 8.57 5.88 -20.45
CA PHE A 348 8.09 5.86 -21.83
C PHE A 348 9.14 5.13 -22.68
N THR A 349 8.71 4.21 -23.54
CA THR A 349 9.61 3.48 -24.44
C THR A 349 10.42 4.45 -25.30
N PRO A 350 11.76 4.35 -25.39
CA PRO A 350 12.57 5.31 -26.14
C PRO A 350 12.25 5.30 -27.64
N GLN A 351 12.07 6.48 -28.24
CA GLN A 351 12.42 6.71 -29.64
C GLN A 351 13.68 7.56 -29.67
N GLU A 352 14.69 7.06 -30.39
CA GLU A 352 15.97 7.75 -30.58
C GLU A 352 15.79 9.13 -31.21
N LYS A 353 16.18 10.16 -30.46
CA LYS A 353 16.87 11.36 -30.97
C LYS A 353 17.50 12.09 -29.79
N LYS A 354 18.83 12.11 -29.77
CA LYS A 354 19.65 12.94 -28.87
C LYS A 354 19.71 14.35 -29.43
N ASP A 355 18.88 15.24 -28.92
CA ASP A 355 19.15 16.68 -29.00
C ASP A 355 19.83 17.09 -27.69
N GLU A 356 21.03 17.68 -27.77
CA GLU A 356 21.69 18.25 -26.59
C GLU A 356 20.87 19.43 -26.04
N PRO A 357 20.69 19.53 -24.70
CA PRO A 357 19.96 20.64 -24.11
C PRO A 357 20.68 21.96 -24.40
N LYS A 358 20.03 22.86 -25.15
CA LYS A 358 20.47 24.25 -25.29
C LYS A 358 20.17 25.01 -24.00
N GLY A 359 21.17 25.22 -23.15
CA GLY A 359 21.04 26.01 -21.92
C GLY A 359 21.97 25.57 -20.80
N ALA A 360 21.96 26.28 -19.68
CA ALA A 360 22.67 25.86 -18.47
C ALA A 360 22.11 24.50 -18.00
N VAL A 361 22.99 23.55 -17.69
CA VAL A 361 22.61 22.20 -17.26
C VAL A 361 21.90 22.27 -15.90
N TRP A 362 20.89 21.42 -15.70
CA TRP A 362 20.20 21.28 -14.41
C TRP A 362 21.20 21.18 -13.24
N LEU A 363 20.92 21.88 -12.14
CA LEU A 363 21.80 21.84 -10.97
C LEU A 363 21.84 20.45 -10.36
N GLU A 364 23.04 19.87 -10.29
CA GLU A 364 23.24 18.57 -9.67
C GLU A 364 22.79 18.59 -8.20
N GLY A 365 22.01 17.59 -7.80
CA GLY A 365 21.49 17.49 -6.45
C GLY A 365 20.31 18.43 -6.16
N TYR A 366 19.76 19.16 -7.12
CA TYR A 366 18.53 19.93 -6.96
C TYR A 366 17.31 19.21 -7.53
N GLN A 367 16.15 19.47 -6.93
CA GLN A 367 14.87 18.91 -7.35
C GLN A 367 13.75 19.93 -7.14
N VAL A 368 12.63 19.72 -7.84
CA VAL A 368 11.36 20.38 -7.54
C VAL A 368 10.49 19.42 -6.73
N THR A 369 9.96 19.86 -5.60
CA THR A 369 8.97 19.11 -4.82
C THR A 369 7.60 19.74 -4.96
N VAL A 370 6.55 18.92 -5.12
CA VAL A 370 5.14 19.35 -5.21
C VAL A 370 4.38 18.68 -4.07
N ALA A 371 4.07 19.44 -3.03
CA ALA A 371 3.19 19.02 -1.95
C ALA A 371 1.76 19.45 -2.30
N VAL A 372 0.82 18.51 -2.42
CA VAL A 372 -0.59 18.78 -2.77
C VAL A 372 -1.53 18.14 -1.76
N GLU A 373 -2.53 18.92 -1.33
CA GLU A 373 -3.62 18.48 -0.45
C GLU A 373 -4.94 18.42 -1.22
N LEU A 374 -5.53 17.22 -1.27
CA LEU A 374 -6.88 16.97 -1.74
C LEU A 374 -7.82 16.90 -0.52
N PRO A 375 -8.72 17.89 -0.33
CA PRO A 375 -9.57 17.92 0.83
C PRO A 375 -10.64 16.80 0.79
N LYS A 376 -11.10 16.42 1.98
CA LYS A 376 -12.34 15.65 2.10
C LYS A 376 -13.52 16.58 1.81
N ILE A 377 -14.27 16.27 0.76
CA ILE A 377 -15.50 17.00 0.42
C ILE A 377 -16.69 16.20 0.94
N ASP A 378 -17.57 16.83 1.70
CA ASP A 378 -18.78 16.20 2.21
C ASP A 378 -19.83 16.12 1.09
N ALA A 379 -20.04 14.92 0.55
CA ALA A 379 -20.98 14.66 -0.53
C ALA A 379 -21.71 13.33 -0.27
N LYS A 380 -23.01 13.26 -0.63
CA LYS A 380 -23.85 12.05 -0.47
C LYS A 380 -23.23 10.78 -1.09
N ARG A 381 -22.37 10.93 -2.10
CA ARG A 381 -21.50 9.88 -2.67
C ARG A 381 -20.14 10.49 -2.97
N TYR A 382 -19.19 10.40 -2.04
CA TYR A 382 -17.83 10.85 -2.27
C TYR A 382 -17.12 9.90 -3.24
N ARG A 383 -16.79 10.39 -4.43
CA ARG A 383 -15.82 9.76 -5.34
C ARG A 383 -14.58 10.65 -5.42
N ARG A 384 -13.39 10.05 -5.27
CA ARG A 384 -12.14 10.80 -5.39
C ARG A 384 -12.05 11.41 -6.79
N PRO A 385 -11.59 12.66 -6.93
CA PRO A 385 -11.45 13.21 -8.25
C PRO A 385 -10.26 12.59 -8.99
N TYR A 386 -10.42 12.43 -10.29
CA TYR A 386 -9.33 12.18 -11.22
C TYR A 386 -8.37 13.36 -11.13
N THR A 387 -7.08 13.10 -10.97
CA THR A 387 -6.07 14.14 -10.78
C THR A 387 -4.87 13.87 -11.66
N ALA A 388 -4.43 14.85 -12.44
CA ALA A 388 -3.16 14.82 -13.15
C ALA A 388 -2.25 15.95 -12.66
N ILE A 389 -0.97 15.64 -12.49
CA ILE A 389 0.06 16.60 -12.11
C ILE A 389 1.22 16.45 -13.08
N TRP A 390 1.57 17.53 -13.78
CA TRP A 390 2.64 17.54 -14.76
C TRP A 390 3.39 18.88 -14.76
N VAL A 391 4.51 18.90 -15.47
CA VAL A 391 5.37 20.06 -15.65
C VAL A 391 5.40 20.46 -17.12
N GLU A 392 5.30 21.76 -17.37
CA GLU A 392 5.47 22.40 -18.68
C GLU A 392 6.71 23.28 -18.69
N ASP A 393 7.37 23.36 -19.85
CA ASP A 393 8.43 24.35 -20.11
C ASP A 393 7.86 25.79 -20.24
N ASP A 394 8.75 26.76 -20.50
CA ASP A 394 8.40 28.17 -20.66
C ASP A 394 7.48 28.46 -21.87
N LYS A 395 7.36 27.50 -22.80
CA LYS A 395 6.49 27.55 -23.98
C LYS A 395 5.16 26.82 -23.77
N GLY A 396 4.91 26.28 -22.57
CA GLY A 396 3.69 25.52 -22.26
C GLY A 396 3.68 24.10 -22.83
N LYS A 397 4.83 23.57 -23.28
CA LYS A 397 4.94 22.18 -23.71
C LYS A 397 5.19 21.31 -22.49
N ALA A 398 4.38 20.27 -22.32
CA ALA A 398 4.59 19.28 -21.26
C ALA A 398 5.93 18.55 -21.44
N VAL A 399 6.70 18.53 -20.36
CA VAL A 399 8.03 17.90 -20.30
C VAL A 399 8.06 16.68 -19.39
N ARG A 400 7.22 16.65 -18.35
CA ARG A 400 7.19 15.56 -17.38
C ARG A 400 5.80 15.38 -16.78
N THR A 401 5.28 14.15 -16.78
CA THR A 401 4.14 13.79 -15.92
C THR A 401 4.65 13.30 -14.55
N LEU A 402 4.18 13.92 -13.46
CA LEU A 402 4.59 13.59 -12.10
C LEU A 402 3.67 12.55 -11.45
N ALA A 403 2.36 12.68 -11.67
CA ALA A 403 1.36 11.75 -11.16
C ALA A 403 0.08 11.81 -11.97
N VAL A 404 -0.60 10.66 -12.05
CA VAL A 404 -1.99 10.56 -12.50
C VAL A 404 -2.72 9.65 -11.51
N TRP A 405 -3.78 10.17 -10.91
CA TRP A 405 -4.63 9.45 -9.97
C TRP A 405 -6.03 9.34 -10.57
N GLY A 406 -6.54 8.11 -10.65
CA GLY A 406 -7.76 7.79 -11.36
C GLY A 406 -7.48 6.76 -12.46
N ASN A 407 -8.36 5.78 -12.59
CA ASN A 407 -8.04 4.54 -13.29
C ASN A 407 -9.20 3.95 -14.09
N ALA A 408 -10.35 4.63 -14.17
CA ALA A 408 -11.34 4.33 -15.19
C ALA A 408 -10.99 5.09 -16.48
N PRO A 409 -10.67 4.38 -17.59
CA PRO A 409 -10.32 5.02 -18.86
C PRO A 409 -11.40 5.96 -19.40
N LYS A 410 -12.66 5.75 -19.03
CA LYS A 410 -13.78 6.63 -19.40
C LYS A 410 -13.64 8.04 -18.81
N TYR A 411 -13.15 8.15 -17.58
CA TYR A 411 -13.04 9.42 -16.85
C TYR A 411 -11.65 10.05 -16.92
N LEU A 412 -10.61 9.28 -17.27
CA LEU A 412 -9.30 9.87 -17.62
C LEU A 412 -9.40 10.83 -18.81
N LYS A 413 -10.35 10.61 -19.72
CA LYS A 413 -10.66 11.54 -20.84
C LYS A 413 -11.20 12.89 -20.37
N ASP A 414 -11.75 12.96 -19.16
CA ASP A 414 -12.30 14.18 -18.60
C ASP A 414 -11.21 15.06 -17.98
N LEU A 415 -10.00 14.54 -17.76
CA LEU A 415 -8.77 15.33 -17.59
C LEU A 415 -8.34 15.90 -18.94
N LYS A 416 -9.15 16.80 -19.50
CA LYS A 416 -9.06 17.25 -20.89
C LYS A 416 -7.70 17.83 -21.26
N ASP A 417 -7.03 18.49 -20.33
CA ASP A 417 -5.74 19.14 -20.61
C ASP A 417 -4.61 18.10 -20.60
N TRP A 418 -4.56 17.25 -19.58
CA TRP A 418 -3.60 16.15 -19.53
C TRP A 418 -3.83 15.07 -20.62
N TRP A 419 -5.08 14.72 -20.94
CA TRP A 419 -5.41 13.65 -21.89
C TRP A 419 -4.91 13.95 -23.32
N LYS A 420 -4.84 15.22 -23.70
CA LYS A 420 -4.24 15.65 -24.99
C LYS A 420 -2.75 15.31 -25.08
N ILE A 421 -2.09 15.15 -23.92
CA ILE A 421 -0.64 14.94 -23.78
C ILE A 421 -0.33 13.45 -23.55
N GLY A 422 -1.05 12.78 -22.63
CA GLY A 422 -0.66 11.49 -22.05
C GLY A 422 -0.87 10.23 -22.90
N LYS A 423 -1.65 10.27 -23.99
CA LYS A 423 -1.89 9.17 -24.96
C LYS A 423 -2.16 7.74 -24.43
N GLY A 424 -2.49 7.56 -23.14
CA GLY A 424 -3.08 6.33 -22.60
C GLY A 424 -2.13 5.16 -22.31
N ASP A 425 -0.81 5.36 -22.25
CA ASP A 425 0.14 4.29 -21.91
C ASP A 425 0.29 4.18 -20.38
N ASN A 426 -0.18 3.07 -19.80
CA ASN A 426 -0.37 2.91 -18.35
C ASN A 426 0.23 1.61 -17.80
N ASP A 427 1.36 1.15 -18.36
CA ASP A 427 2.13 0.06 -17.75
C ASP A 427 2.85 0.56 -16.48
N LEU A 428 2.13 0.47 -15.37
CA LEU A 428 2.55 0.91 -14.04
C LEU A 428 2.72 -0.27 -13.09
N VAL A 429 3.63 -0.11 -12.13
CA VAL A 429 3.62 -0.90 -10.90
C VAL A 429 2.25 -0.73 -10.25
N LYS A 430 1.41 -1.77 -10.31
CA LYS A 430 -0.01 -1.72 -9.92
C LYS A 430 -0.23 -1.37 -8.44
N ALA A 431 0.75 -1.65 -7.59
CA ALA A 431 0.74 -1.27 -6.19
C ALA A 431 2.17 -1.18 -5.62
N VAL A 432 2.38 -0.26 -4.68
CA VAL A 432 3.62 -0.13 -3.90
C VAL A 432 3.32 -0.32 -2.42
N THR A 433 4.04 -1.24 -1.76
CA THR A 433 4.01 -1.40 -0.30
C THR A 433 4.92 -0.36 0.37
N ARG A 434 4.44 0.19 1.49
CA ARG A 434 5.10 1.26 2.25
C ARG A 434 4.49 1.42 3.63
N ALA A 435 5.19 2.12 4.52
CA ALA A 435 4.58 2.61 5.76
C ALA A 435 3.35 3.48 5.47
N THR A 436 2.33 3.41 6.34
CA THR A 436 1.06 4.07 6.11
C THR A 436 1.14 5.59 6.30
N ARG A 437 0.79 6.35 5.27
CA ARG A 437 0.67 7.81 5.30
C ARG A 437 -0.74 8.29 5.70
N GLY A 438 -0.90 9.59 5.93
CA GLY A 438 -2.21 10.21 6.14
C GLY A 438 -3.01 10.35 4.83
N PRO A 439 -4.35 10.45 4.87
CA PRO A 439 -5.16 10.56 3.67
C PRO A 439 -5.12 11.97 3.09
N GLY A 440 -5.29 12.09 1.76
CA GLY A 440 -5.46 13.38 1.08
C GLY A 440 -4.20 14.24 0.92
N LYS A 441 -3.04 13.84 1.46
CA LYS A 441 -1.78 14.59 1.33
C LYS A 441 -0.77 13.80 0.50
N TYR A 442 -0.18 14.46 -0.48
CA TYR A 442 0.71 13.85 -1.46
C TYR A 442 1.95 14.70 -1.67
N ASP A 443 3.11 14.05 -1.68
CA ASP A 443 4.40 14.70 -1.90
C ASP A 443 5.05 14.08 -3.13
N LEU A 444 5.26 14.87 -4.17
CA LEU A 444 5.90 14.45 -5.41
C LEU A 444 7.27 15.13 -5.56
N ALA A 445 8.19 14.47 -6.26
CA ALA A 445 9.46 15.08 -6.64
C ALA A 445 9.70 14.99 -8.14
N TRP A 446 10.48 15.95 -8.62
CA TRP A 446 10.94 16.03 -9.99
C TRP A 446 12.43 16.39 -10.01
N ASP A 447 13.23 15.53 -10.63
CA ASP A 447 14.68 15.64 -10.69
C ASP A 447 15.19 16.46 -11.89
N GLY A 448 14.30 17.19 -12.56
CA GLY A 448 14.65 18.01 -13.73
C GLY A 448 14.79 17.23 -15.03
N LYS A 449 14.34 15.97 -15.08
CA LYS A 449 14.34 15.18 -16.32
C LYS A 449 12.99 15.20 -17.02
N ASP A 450 13.00 15.08 -18.34
CA ASP A 450 11.78 14.86 -19.11
C ASP A 450 11.21 13.44 -18.92
N ASP A 451 10.06 13.13 -19.53
CA ASP A 451 9.46 11.78 -19.54
C ASP A 451 10.36 10.72 -20.21
N LYS A 452 11.40 11.13 -20.94
CA LYS A 452 12.39 10.26 -21.59
C LYS A 452 13.66 10.09 -20.76
N GLY A 453 13.73 10.72 -19.58
CA GLY A 453 14.91 10.68 -18.70
C GLY A 453 16.06 11.60 -19.13
N ASN A 454 15.87 12.49 -20.10
CA ASN A 454 16.88 13.48 -20.47
C ASN A 454 16.85 14.64 -19.49
N ALA A 455 18.03 15.12 -19.07
CA ALA A 455 18.13 16.32 -18.25
C ALA A 455 17.62 17.54 -19.02
N LEU A 456 16.77 18.33 -18.39
CA LEU A 456 16.32 19.62 -18.92
C LEU A 456 17.28 20.75 -18.52
N PRO A 457 17.31 21.86 -19.27
CA PRO A 457 18.08 23.03 -18.87
C PRO A 457 17.51 23.68 -17.59
N GLN A 458 18.30 24.51 -16.94
CA GLN A 458 17.78 25.46 -15.95
C GLN A 458 16.81 26.44 -16.64
N GLY A 459 15.77 26.84 -15.91
CA GLY A 459 14.74 27.69 -16.50
C GLY A 459 13.54 27.90 -15.60
N THR A 460 12.52 28.54 -16.18
CA THR A 460 11.21 28.69 -15.53
C THR A 460 10.30 27.59 -16.05
N TYR A 461 9.71 26.84 -15.12
CA TYR A 461 8.78 25.76 -15.42
C TYR A 461 7.42 26.07 -14.83
N THR A 462 6.36 25.53 -15.43
CA THR A 462 5.01 25.63 -14.89
C THR A 462 4.57 24.27 -14.36
N VAL A 463 4.28 24.18 -13.06
CA VAL A 463 3.63 23.00 -12.48
C VAL A 463 2.12 23.16 -12.67
N ARG A 464 1.48 22.11 -13.18
CA ARG A 464 0.04 22.03 -13.42
C ARG A 464 -0.58 20.95 -12.53
N VAL A 465 -1.73 21.26 -11.96
CA VAL A 465 -2.60 20.31 -11.25
C VAL A 465 -3.98 20.42 -11.87
N GLU A 466 -4.48 19.34 -12.46
CA GLU A 466 -5.83 19.25 -13.04
C GLU A 466 -6.63 18.23 -12.24
N VAL A 467 -7.83 18.60 -11.82
CA VAL A 467 -8.69 17.77 -10.99
C VAL A 467 -10.10 17.73 -11.56
N HIS A 468 -10.64 16.53 -11.79
CA HIS A 468 -12.00 16.31 -12.28
C HIS A 468 -12.74 15.31 -11.39
N ARG A 469 -13.87 15.74 -10.81
CA ARG A 469 -14.72 14.85 -9.99
C ARG A 469 -15.89 14.33 -10.82
N GLU A 470 -16.17 13.04 -10.70
CA GLU A 470 -17.37 12.45 -11.30
C GLU A 470 -18.63 13.12 -10.71
N PHE A 471 -19.41 13.79 -11.55
CA PHE A 471 -20.54 14.64 -11.16
C PHE A 471 -20.17 15.87 -10.29
N GLY A 472 -18.91 16.29 -10.28
CA GLY A 472 -18.44 17.50 -9.59
C GLY A 472 -17.75 18.48 -10.54
N GLU A 473 -16.91 19.36 -10.00
CA GLU A 473 -16.24 20.40 -10.78
C GLU A 473 -14.97 19.89 -11.49
N HIS A 474 -14.63 20.58 -12.57
CA HIS A 474 -13.36 20.44 -13.27
C HIS A 474 -12.49 21.66 -12.94
N LEU A 475 -11.54 21.51 -12.03
CA LEU A 475 -10.71 22.60 -11.52
C LEU A 475 -9.24 22.42 -11.85
N ARG A 476 -8.52 23.54 -11.85
CA ARG A 476 -7.11 23.62 -12.23
C ARG A 476 -6.35 24.52 -11.27
N GLN A 477 -5.08 24.17 -11.04
CA GLN A 477 -4.09 25.04 -10.44
C GLN A 477 -2.84 25.05 -11.31
N SER A 478 -2.15 26.18 -11.34
CA SER A 478 -0.85 26.27 -11.99
C SER A 478 0.03 27.30 -11.30
N GLY A 479 1.34 27.08 -11.30
CA GLY A 479 2.30 28.09 -10.86
C GLY A 479 3.65 27.92 -11.49
N LYS A 480 4.33 29.05 -11.69
CA LYS A 480 5.67 29.11 -12.24
C LYS A 480 6.70 28.94 -11.13
N ILE A 481 7.67 28.07 -11.34
CA ILE A 481 8.81 27.83 -10.46
C ILE A 481 10.10 28.14 -11.20
N GLU A 482 10.99 28.91 -10.59
CA GLU A 482 12.30 29.22 -11.16
C GLU A 482 13.33 28.20 -10.69
N CYS A 483 13.82 27.38 -11.62
CA CYS A 483 14.82 26.34 -11.39
C CYS A 483 16.16 26.81 -11.94
N LYS A 484 16.76 27.80 -11.27
CA LYS A 484 18.03 28.43 -11.64
C LYS A 484 19.09 28.17 -10.57
N ASP A 485 19.64 29.22 -9.97
CA ASP A 485 20.82 29.23 -9.10
C ASP A 485 20.51 29.21 -7.59
N LYS A 486 19.26 29.45 -7.19
CA LYS A 486 18.84 29.49 -5.78
C LYS A 486 17.53 28.76 -5.52
N PRO A 487 17.28 28.27 -4.29
CA PRO A 487 15.99 27.70 -3.93
C PRO A 487 14.85 28.70 -4.14
N THR A 488 13.74 28.23 -4.67
CA THR A 488 12.53 29.03 -4.88
C THR A 488 11.30 28.26 -4.43
N SER A 489 10.24 28.96 -4.07
CA SER A 489 8.98 28.37 -3.63
C SER A 489 7.81 29.18 -4.19
N VAL A 490 6.77 28.48 -4.64
CA VAL A 490 5.52 29.08 -5.10
C VAL A 490 4.35 28.31 -4.49
N LYS A 491 3.39 29.07 -3.98
CA LYS A 491 2.12 28.54 -3.47
C LYS A 491 1.06 28.72 -4.56
N LEU A 492 0.38 27.65 -4.94
CA LEU A 492 -0.69 27.74 -5.94
C LEU A 492 -2.00 28.19 -5.30
N GLU A 493 -2.84 28.87 -6.07
CA GLU A 493 -4.14 29.36 -5.60
C GLU A 493 -5.08 28.21 -5.27
N LYS A 494 -5.62 28.20 -4.05
CA LYS A 494 -6.52 27.16 -3.54
C LYS A 494 -7.82 27.14 -4.34
N ASN A 495 -8.42 25.96 -4.52
CA ASN A 495 -9.78 25.82 -5.03
C ASN A 495 -10.53 24.72 -4.27
N ALA A 496 -11.79 24.46 -4.62
CA ALA A 496 -12.63 23.50 -3.88
C ALA A 496 -12.11 22.05 -3.92
N GLU A 497 -11.35 21.68 -4.94
CA GLU A 497 -10.85 20.33 -5.17
C GLU A 497 -9.37 20.15 -4.76
N THR A 498 -8.65 21.24 -4.60
CA THR A 498 -7.22 21.27 -4.24
C THR A 498 -7.01 22.37 -3.21
N ALA A 499 -6.79 21.97 -1.96
CA ALA A 499 -6.67 22.87 -0.84
C ALA A 499 -5.34 23.63 -0.92
N GLU A 500 -4.26 23.09 -0.36
CA GLU A 500 -2.94 23.71 -0.42
C GLU A 500 -2.02 22.96 -1.38
N THR A 501 -1.44 23.68 -2.33
CA THR A 501 -0.37 23.16 -3.19
C THR A 501 0.86 24.06 -3.09
N ILE A 502 1.99 23.48 -2.68
CA ILE A 502 3.27 24.17 -2.54
C ILE A 502 4.27 23.49 -3.47
N VAL A 503 4.92 24.29 -4.29
CA VAL A 503 5.97 23.85 -5.22
C VAL A 503 7.28 24.50 -4.81
N GLU A 504 8.32 23.71 -4.59
CA GLU A 504 9.63 24.20 -4.14
C GLU A 504 10.75 23.65 -5.01
N PHE A 505 11.59 24.51 -5.57
CA PHE A 505 12.89 24.13 -6.10
C PHE A 505 13.91 24.22 -4.97
N LYS A 506 14.58 23.12 -4.62
CA LYS A 506 15.52 23.06 -3.50
C LYS A 506 16.56 21.97 -3.70
N GLU A 507 17.64 22.04 -2.92
CA GLU A 507 18.60 20.94 -2.84
C GLU A 507 17.88 19.69 -2.30
N ALA A 508 18.02 18.58 -3.02
CA ALA A 508 17.65 17.27 -2.52
C ALA A 508 18.50 17.00 -1.30
N LYS A 509 17.87 16.74 -0.15
CA LYS A 509 18.59 16.43 1.09
C LYS A 509 19.55 15.27 0.80
N LYS A 510 20.86 15.56 0.79
CA LYS A 510 21.88 14.51 0.82
C LYS A 510 21.69 13.74 2.12
N LYS A 511 21.65 12.42 2.00
CA LYS A 511 21.52 11.50 3.13
C LYS A 511 22.61 11.73 4.16
#